data_AF-A0A329IQ63-F1
#
_entry.id   AF-A0A329IQ63-F1
#
_cell.length_a   1.000
_cell.length_b   1.000
_cell.length_c   1.000
_cell.angle_alpha   90.00
_cell.angle_beta   90.00
_cell.angle_gamma   90.00
#
_symmetry.space_group_name_H-M   'P 1'
#
loop_
_entity.id
_entity.type
_entity.pdbx_description
1 polymer ?
#
loop_
_entity_poly.entity_id
_entity_poly.type
_entity_poly.pdbx_seq_one_letter_code
_entity_poly.pdbx_strand_id
1 'polypeptide(L)'
;MRKTKIASLLMLALVGGCTHSTPQLSEGASRRLNAPMPTSEAQRVWECAGVSGTVKGLVVLLQMQGRPPNYGGEMWALLERARRLRCTQAEMDAPDMGNFSYPPVSPRPK
;
A
#
# COMPACT_ATOMS: atom_id res chain seq x y z
N MET A 1 7.75 -25.31 -57.69
CA MET A 1 7.72 -25.43 -56.22
C MET A 1 9.14 -25.50 -55.70
N ARG A 2 9.72 -24.39 -55.21
CA ARG A 2 11.09 -24.33 -54.69
C ARG A 2 11.05 -24.06 -53.18
N LYS A 3 11.73 -24.94 -52.44
CA LYS A 3 12.01 -24.83 -51.01
C LYS A 3 13.03 -23.72 -50.79
N THR A 4 12.78 -22.86 -49.81
CA THR A 4 13.82 -22.03 -49.17
C THR A 4 13.48 -21.96 -47.68
N LYS A 5 14.16 -22.79 -46.89
CA LYS A 5 14.20 -22.67 -45.43
C LYS A 5 15.21 -21.56 -45.12
N ILE A 6 14.74 -20.42 -44.64
CA ILE A 6 15.61 -19.38 -44.08
C ILE A 6 15.71 -19.65 -42.58
N ALA A 7 16.93 -19.95 -42.17
CA ALA A 7 17.32 -20.10 -40.79
C ALA A 7 17.43 -18.75 -40.09
N SER A 8 17.39 -18.80 -38.76
CA SER A 8 18.14 -17.96 -37.82
C SER A 8 17.48 -16.73 -37.16
N LEU A 9 17.43 -16.86 -35.83
CA LEU A 9 17.71 -15.87 -34.78
C LEU A 9 16.65 -14.80 -34.42
N LEU A 10 16.68 -14.47 -33.11
CA LEU A 10 15.99 -13.39 -32.37
C LEU A 10 14.53 -13.71 -31.98
N MET A 11 14.08 -13.72 -30.72
CA MET A 11 14.55 -13.13 -29.45
C MET A 11 14.03 -14.04 -28.31
N LEU A 12 14.83 -14.51 -27.34
CA LEU A 12 15.26 -13.77 -26.14
C LEU A 12 14.40 -12.53 -25.80
N ALA A 13 13.12 -12.72 -25.51
CA ALA A 13 12.32 -11.68 -24.85
C ALA A 13 11.15 -12.31 -24.11
N LEU A 14 11.40 -12.92 -22.95
CA LEU A 14 10.39 -13.12 -21.88
C LEU A 14 11.04 -13.45 -20.53
N VAL A 15 12.30 -13.03 -20.32
CA VAL A 15 12.90 -12.94 -18.99
C VAL A 15 12.44 -11.59 -18.39
N GLY A 16 11.16 -11.55 -18.03
CA GLY A 16 10.52 -10.41 -17.38
C GLY A 16 9.61 -10.91 -16.29
N GLY A 17 10.14 -11.78 -15.42
CA GLY A 17 9.45 -12.20 -14.21
C GLY A 17 9.01 -10.96 -13.44
N CYS A 18 7.71 -10.91 -13.15
CA CYS A 18 6.98 -9.89 -12.43
C CYS A 18 7.72 -9.36 -11.19
N THR A 19 8.54 -8.32 -11.31
CA THR A 19 9.01 -7.59 -10.14
C THR A 19 7.99 -6.51 -9.82
N HIS A 20 6.89 -6.88 -9.15
CA HIS A 20 6.30 -5.96 -8.19
C HIS A 20 7.31 -5.83 -7.05
N SER A 21 8.39 -5.08 -7.26
CA SER A 21 9.36 -4.79 -6.21
C SER A 21 8.60 -4.05 -5.12
N THR A 22 8.42 -4.70 -3.96
CA THR A 22 7.94 -4.03 -2.76
C THR A 22 8.81 -2.79 -2.56
N PRO A 23 8.21 -1.58 -2.48
CA PRO A 23 9.00 -0.37 -2.34
C PRO A 23 9.87 -0.48 -1.09
N GLN A 24 11.07 0.11 -1.13
CA GLN A 24 11.88 0.24 0.07
C GLN A 24 11.08 1.03 1.11
N LEU A 25 10.74 0.38 2.22
CA LEU A 25 9.91 0.95 3.26
C LEU A 25 10.77 1.74 4.24
N SER A 26 10.28 2.92 4.64
CA SER A 26 10.77 3.61 5.82
C SER A 26 10.58 2.74 7.06
N GLU A 27 11.25 3.07 8.16
CA GLU A 27 11.02 2.42 9.45
C GLU A 27 9.55 2.57 9.91
N GLY A 28 8.92 3.72 9.64
CA GLY A 28 7.51 3.98 9.94
C GLY A 28 6.57 3.06 9.15
N ALA A 29 6.75 3.01 7.83
CA ALA A 29 5.97 2.19 6.92
C ALA A 29 6.11 0.70 7.26
N SER A 30 7.34 0.25 7.55
CA SER A 30 7.61 -1.14 7.94
C SER A 30 6.96 -1.49 9.28
N ARG A 31 7.07 -0.63 10.30
CA ARG A 31 6.42 -0.84 11.61
C ARG A 31 4.90 -0.93 11.46
N ARG A 32 4.30 -0.06 10.65
CA ARG A 32 2.87 -0.07 10.40
C ARG A 32 2.43 -1.34 9.70
N LEU A 33 3.09 -1.72 8.61
CA LEU A 33 2.78 -2.92 7.84
C LEU A 33 2.83 -4.18 8.71
N ASN A 34 3.84 -4.27 9.57
CA ASN A 34 4.14 -5.45 10.37
C ASN A 34 3.57 -5.40 11.80
N ALA A 35 2.78 -4.39 12.15
CA ALA A 35 2.13 -4.32 13.45
C ALA A 35 1.21 -5.55 13.66
N PRO A 36 1.04 -6.04 14.90
CA PRO A 36 0.20 -7.19 15.19
C PRO A 36 -1.18 -7.09 14.53
N MET A 37 -1.68 -8.23 14.04
CA MET A 37 -3.03 -8.29 13.46
C MET A 37 -4.08 -8.04 14.55
N PRO A 38 -5.21 -7.41 14.23
CA PRO A 38 -6.28 -7.17 15.18
C PRO A 38 -6.80 -8.45 15.83
N THR A 39 -7.10 -8.38 17.13
CA THR A 39 -7.71 -9.47 17.91
C THR A 39 -9.23 -9.39 17.95
N SER A 40 -9.82 -8.27 17.51
CA SER A 40 -11.26 -8.07 17.44
C SER A 40 -11.67 -7.39 16.13
N GLU A 41 -12.93 -7.60 15.74
CA GLU A 41 -13.51 -6.97 14.55
C GLU A 41 -13.58 -5.44 14.70
N ALA A 42 -13.88 -4.96 15.90
CA ALA A 42 -13.89 -3.53 16.20
C ALA A 42 -12.50 -2.90 15.99
N GLN A 43 -11.44 -3.59 16.41
CA GLN A 43 -10.08 -3.14 16.18
C GLN A 43 -9.70 -3.19 14.69
N ARG A 44 -10.16 -4.21 13.94
CA ARG A 44 -9.96 -4.28 12.48
C ARG A 44 -10.60 -3.11 11.76
N VAL A 45 -11.88 -2.83 12.03
CA VAL A 45 -12.62 -1.71 11.42
C VAL A 45 -11.97 -0.37 11.79
N TRP A 46 -11.56 -0.21 13.05
CA TRP A 46 -10.85 0.99 13.51
C TRP A 46 -9.53 1.22 12.76
N GLU A 47 -8.81 0.16 12.41
CA GLU A 47 -7.58 0.27 11.58
C GLU A 47 -7.87 0.57 10.10
N CYS A 48 -9.02 0.14 9.59
CA CYS A 48 -9.46 0.43 8.22
C CYS A 48 -9.94 1.88 8.05
N ALA A 49 -10.61 2.43 9.06
CA ALA A 49 -11.24 3.75 9.02
C ALA A 49 -10.23 4.86 8.67
N GLY A 50 -10.57 5.71 7.70
CA GLY A 50 -9.77 6.87 7.30
C GLY A 50 -8.62 6.58 6.34
N VAL A 51 -8.32 5.33 5.98
CA VAL A 51 -7.18 4.96 5.12
C VAL A 51 -7.20 5.71 3.79
N SER A 52 -8.35 5.82 3.12
CA SER A 52 -8.47 6.54 1.84
C SER A 52 -8.11 8.02 1.99
N GLY A 53 -8.59 8.65 3.08
CA GLY A 53 -8.29 10.05 3.38
C GLY A 53 -6.81 10.26 3.68
N THR A 54 -6.21 9.39 4.48
CA THR A 54 -4.79 9.45 4.83
C THR A 54 -3.90 9.27 3.61
N VAL A 55 -4.20 8.31 2.73
CA VAL A 55 -3.45 8.10 1.48
C VAL A 55 -3.52 9.35 0.60
N LYS A 56 -4.69 9.97 0.43
CA LYS A 56 -4.85 11.22 -0.32
C LYS A 56 -4.06 12.37 0.33
N GLY A 57 -4.11 12.50 1.65
CA GLY A 57 -3.36 13.52 2.40
C GLY A 57 -1.84 13.35 2.26
N LEU A 58 -1.34 12.11 2.30
CA LEU A 58 0.08 11.81 2.10
C LEU A 58 0.58 12.24 0.73
N VAL A 59 -0.21 12.05 -0.33
CA VAL A 59 0.14 12.54 -1.68
C VAL A 59 0.38 14.05 -1.66
N VAL A 60 -0.54 14.80 -1.07
CA VAL A 60 -0.45 16.27 -0.98
C VAL A 60 0.79 16.68 -0.17
N LEU A 61 1.01 16.07 0.99
CA LEU A 61 2.15 16.38 1.85
C LEU A 61 3.49 16.11 1.16
N LEU A 62 3.61 14.99 0.45
CA LEU A 62 4.84 14.65 -0.28
C LEU A 62 5.11 15.63 -1.42
N GLN A 63 4.07 16.04 -2.15
CA GLN A 63 4.19 17.06 -3.19
C GLN A 63 4.68 18.40 -2.63
N MET A 64 4.13 18.84 -1.50
CA MET A 64 4.57 20.07 -0.81
C MET A 64 6.05 20.00 -0.37
N GLN A 65 6.55 18.80 -0.09
CA GLN A 65 7.95 18.57 0.28
C GLN A 65 8.89 18.38 -0.93
N GLY A 66 8.38 18.48 -2.16
CA GLY A 66 9.17 18.19 -3.38
C GLY A 66 9.57 16.72 -3.50
N ARG A 67 8.83 15.81 -2.87
CA ARG A 67 9.11 14.37 -2.87
C ARG A 67 8.18 13.64 -3.86
N PRO A 68 8.63 12.52 -4.46
CA PRO A 68 7.78 11.72 -5.30
C PRO A 68 6.61 11.12 -4.50
N PRO A 69 5.49 10.76 -5.16
CA PRO A 69 4.41 10.01 -4.54
C PRO A 69 4.94 8.73 -3.89
N ASN A 70 4.41 8.38 -2.72
CA ASN A 70 4.80 7.21 -1.94
C ASN A 70 6.31 7.15 -1.56
N TYR A 71 6.99 8.30 -1.47
CA TYR A 71 8.35 8.36 -0.89
C TYR A 71 8.36 7.73 0.51
N GLY A 72 9.26 6.77 0.74
CA GLY A 72 9.32 6.00 1.98
C GLY A 72 8.26 4.88 2.12
N GLY A 73 7.40 4.68 1.12
CA GLY A 73 6.50 3.51 1.07
C GLY A 73 5.27 3.56 1.98
N GLU A 74 4.97 4.69 2.62
CA GLU A 74 3.87 4.82 3.60
C GLU A 74 2.49 4.56 2.98
N MET A 75 2.21 5.08 1.78
CA MET A 75 0.94 4.84 1.09
C MET A 75 0.81 3.36 0.72
N TRP A 76 1.89 2.75 0.23
CA TRP A 76 1.89 1.33 -0.10
C TRP A 76 1.68 0.47 1.15
N ALA A 77 2.36 0.76 2.25
CA ALA A 77 2.22 0.03 3.51
C ALA A 77 0.80 0.14 4.09
N LEU A 78 0.18 1.33 4.01
CA LEU A 78 -1.23 1.55 4.39
C LEU A 78 -2.18 0.68 3.56
N LEU A 79 -2.05 0.73 2.24
CA LEU A 79 -2.93 -0.01 1.32
C LEU A 79 -2.71 -1.52 1.43
N GLU A 80 -1.47 -1.97 1.56
CA GLU A 80 -1.15 -3.38 1.74
C GLU A 80 -1.66 -3.90 3.09
N ARG A 81 -1.54 -3.12 4.17
CA ARG A 81 -2.14 -3.49 5.45
C ARG A 81 -3.65 -3.56 5.35
N ALA A 82 -4.30 -2.57 4.75
CA ALA A 82 -5.75 -2.58 4.54
C ALA A 82 -6.21 -3.81 3.75
N ARG A 83 -5.43 -4.20 2.72
CA ARG A 83 -5.65 -5.44 1.97
C ARG A 83 -5.53 -6.69 2.85
N ARG A 84 -4.49 -6.78 3.71
CA ARG A 84 -4.30 -7.90 4.66
C ARG A 84 -5.43 -7.98 5.68
N LEU A 85 -5.97 -6.84 6.09
CA LEU A 85 -7.13 -6.72 6.99
C LEU A 85 -8.47 -6.91 6.27
N ARG A 86 -8.47 -7.13 4.94
CA ARG A 86 -9.67 -7.24 4.12
C ARG A 86 -10.61 -6.03 4.27
N CYS A 87 -10.05 -4.84 4.43
CA CYS A 87 -10.84 -3.62 4.53
C CYS A 87 -11.69 -3.46 3.27
N THR A 88 -12.97 -3.11 3.46
CA THR A 88 -13.81 -2.71 2.34
C THR A 88 -13.52 -1.25 1.96
N GLN A 89 -13.89 -0.84 0.74
CA GLN A 89 -13.77 0.56 0.35
C GLN A 89 -14.60 1.48 1.26
N ALA A 90 -15.79 1.05 1.67
CA ALA A 90 -16.64 1.80 2.59
C ALA A 90 -15.99 2.00 3.96
N GLU A 91 -15.29 0.98 4.48
CA GLU A 91 -14.52 1.11 5.73
C GLU A 91 -13.35 2.08 5.57
N MET A 92 -12.63 2.01 4.45
CA MET A 92 -11.49 2.92 4.19
C MET A 92 -11.91 4.38 3.98
N ASP A 93 -13.11 4.60 3.46
CA ASP A 93 -13.70 5.92 3.22
C ASP A 93 -14.41 6.50 4.46
N ALA A 94 -14.65 5.69 5.50
CA ALA A 94 -15.18 6.17 6.76
C ALA A 94 -14.22 7.21 7.41
N PRO A 95 -14.74 8.16 8.21
CA PRO A 95 -13.89 9.10 8.93
C PRO A 95 -12.85 8.39 9.81
N ASP A 96 -11.64 8.97 9.93
CA ASP A 96 -10.62 8.46 10.85
C ASP A 96 -11.20 8.40 12.27
N MET A 97 -11.13 7.22 12.88
CA MET A 97 -11.57 7.00 14.25
C MET A 97 -10.46 7.35 15.26
N GLY A 98 -9.50 8.20 14.90
CA GLY A 98 -8.36 8.58 15.73
C GLY A 98 -7.13 7.69 15.58
N ASN A 99 -7.09 6.84 14.56
CA ASN A 99 -5.92 6.03 14.21
C ASN A 99 -4.80 6.86 13.58
N PHE A 100 -5.16 7.92 12.84
CA PHE A 100 -4.20 8.78 12.12
C PHE A 100 -4.07 10.18 12.71
N SER A 101 -4.76 10.44 13.81
CA SER A 101 -4.72 11.71 14.54
C SER A 101 -3.65 11.70 15.63
N TYR A 102 -2.95 12.82 15.84
CA TYR A 102 -2.09 13.04 17.00
C TYR A 102 -2.52 14.30 17.76
N PRO A 103 -2.97 14.18 19.03
CA PRO A 103 -3.17 12.94 19.78
C PRO A 103 -4.34 12.09 19.21
N PRO A 104 -4.41 10.77 19.51
CA PRO A 104 -5.54 9.93 19.12
C PRO A 104 -6.85 10.48 19.70
N VAL A 105 -7.86 10.69 18.86
CA VAL A 105 -9.17 11.21 19.30
C VAL A 105 -10.02 10.13 19.98
N SER A 106 -9.71 8.86 19.73
CA SER A 106 -10.29 7.73 20.45
C SER A 106 -9.21 6.67 20.75
N PRO A 107 -9.33 5.94 21.86
CA PRO A 107 -8.42 4.85 22.17
C PRO A 107 -8.62 3.70 21.19
N ARG A 108 -7.53 3.02 20.81
CA ARG A 108 -7.58 1.80 20.01
C ARG A 108 -8.44 0.74 20.71
N PRO A 109 -9.50 0.20 20.05
CA PRO A 109 -10.30 -0.87 20.61
C PRO A 109 -9.46 -2.11 20.93
N LYS A 110 -9.86 -2.84 21.98
CA LYS A 110 -9.24 -4.12 22.38
C LYS A 110 -9.78 -5.29 21.54
#